data_AF-A0A4Q3FAH2-F1
#
_entry.id   AF-A0A4Q3FAH2-F1
#
_cell.length_a   1.000
_cell.length_b   1.000
_cell.length_c   1.000
_cell.angle_alpha   90.00
_cell.angle_beta   90.00
_cell.angle_gamma   90.00
#
_symmetry.space_group_name_H-M   'P 1'
#
loop_
_entity.id
_entity.type
_entity.pdbx_description
1 polymer ?
#
loop_
_entity_poly.entity_id
_entity_poly.type
_entity_poly.pdbx_seq_one_letter_code
_entity_poly.pdbx_strand_id
1 'polypeptide(L)'
;MDTVTDTFLGIELKPLFLEEFKICGIPIPAYINHSEFVLLQFTSIESYLNYVNALKLILFDMKLADPENCKYEIQRSKFFIKHLIEVMRKSFADKYNQ
;
A
#
# COMPACT_ATOMS: atom_id res chain seq x y z
N MET A 1 -9.74 5.75 28.75
CA MET A 1 -9.21 7.02 28.20
C MET A 1 -8.95 6.73 26.73
N ASP A 2 -10.01 6.86 25.94
CA ASP A 2 -10.04 6.43 24.55
C ASP A 2 -9.26 7.44 23.70
N THR A 3 -7.98 7.15 23.43
CA THR A 3 -7.28 7.78 22.33
C THR A 3 -7.84 7.20 21.04
N VAL A 4 -9.01 7.70 20.62
CA VAL A 4 -9.42 7.64 19.23
C VAL A 4 -8.40 8.50 18.48
N THR A 5 -7.27 7.91 18.10
CA THR A 5 -6.42 8.50 17.07
C THR A 5 -7.28 8.57 15.82
N ASP A 6 -7.73 9.78 15.50
CA ASP A 6 -8.57 10.10 14.35
C ASP A 6 -7.92 9.56 13.08
N THR A 7 -8.27 8.33 12.72
CA THR A 7 -7.68 7.62 11.59
C THR A 7 -8.53 7.96 10.38
N PHE A 8 -7.98 8.81 9.50
CA PHE A 8 -8.61 9.14 8.23
C PHE A 8 -8.93 7.87 7.43
N LEU A 9 -8.01 6.92 7.30
CA LEU A 9 -8.29 5.64 6.64
C LEU A 9 -7.44 4.52 7.25
N GLY A 10 -8.12 3.44 7.64
CA GLY A 10 -7.50 2.17 8.04
C GLY A 10 -7.68 1.15 6.91
N ILE A 11 -6.62 0.45 6.53
CA ILE A 11 -6.66 -0.56 5.46
C ILE A 11 -6.12 -1.87 6.01
N GLU A 12 -7.01 -2.85 6.15
CA GLU A 12 -6.65 -4.19 6.62
C GLU A 12 -6.07 -5.02 5.48
N LEU A 13 -4.90 -5.59 5.73
CA LEU A 13 -4.18 -6.47 4.82
C LEU A 13 -3.89 -7.79 5.51
N LYS A 14 -3.73 -8.85 4.73
CA LYS A 14 -3.25 -10.13 5.26
C LYS A 14 -1.81 -9.98 5.78
N PRO A 15 -1.40 -10.68 6.85
CA PRO A 15 -0.06 -10.57 7.41
C PRO A 15 1.08 -10.79 6.39
N LEU A 16 0.87 -11.65 5.40
CA LEU A 16 1.81 -11.90 4.30
C LEU A 16 2.22 -10.63 3.53
N PHE A 17 1.41 -9.57 3.53
CA PHE A 17 1.76 -8.31 2.88
C PHE A 17 3.04 -7.68 3.47
N LEU A 18 3.31 -7.84 4.77
CA LEU A 18 4.54 -7.30 5.37
C LEU A 18 5.80 -7.97 4.81
N GLU A 19 5.72 -9.25 4.44
CA GLU A 19 6.81 -9.94 3.76
C GLU A 19 6.98 -9.42 2.34
N GLU A 20 5.88 -9.26 1.59
CA GLU A 20 5.92 -8.72 0.23
C GLU A 20 6.48 -7.29 0.18
N PHE A 21 6.13 -6.43 1.15
CA PHE A 21 6.71 -5.10 1.27
C PHE A 21 8.24 -5.15 1.37
N LYS A 22 8.77 -6.05 2.22
CA LYS A 22 10.21 -6.23 2.41
C LYS A 22 10.88 -6.80 1.16
N ILE A 23 10.30 -7.85 0.57
CA ILE A 23 10.82 -8.51 -0.63
C ILE A 23 10.86 -7.54 -1.82
N CYS A 24 9.81 -6.74 -1.99
CA CYS A 24 9.67 -5.82 -3.11
C CYS A 24 10.39 -4.47 -2.87
N GLY A 25 10.93 -4.24 -1.67
CA GLY A 25 11.58 -2.97 -1.29
C GLY A 25 10.63 -1.78 -1.28
N ILE A 26 9.34 -2.01 -1.01
CA ILE A 26 8.31 -0.97 -1.03
C ILE A 26 8.17 -0.36 0.36
N PRO A 27 8.18 0.98 0.50
CA PRO A 27 8.01 1.62 1.79
C PRO A 27 6.65 1.25 2.40
N ILE A 28 6.65 0.88 3.67
CA ILE A 28 5.43 0.55 4.43
C ILE A 28 4.98 1.84 5.12
N PRO A 29 3.69 2.26 5.01
CA PRO A 29 3.19 3.41 5.76
C PRO A 29 3.08 3.04 7.25
N ALA A 30 2.63 3.98 8.10
CA ALA A 30 2.34 3.65 9.50
C ALA A 30 1.36 2.47 9.57
N TYR A 31 1.63 1.49 10.42
CA TYR A 31 0.79 0.30 10.53
C TYR A 31 0.75 -0.26 11.95
N ILE A 32 -0.33 -0.96 12.26
CA ILE A 32 -0.48 -1.80 13.45
C ILE A 32 -0.47 -3.25 13.00
N ASN A 33 0.37 -4.06 13.65
CA ASN A 33 0.45 -5.49 13.40
C ASN A 33 -0.43 -6.25 14.39
N HIS A 34 -1.46 -6.93 13.89
CA HIS A 34 -2.27 -7.86 14.65
C HIS A 34 -1.95 -9.30 14.23
N SER A 35 -2.34 -10.28 15.05
CA SER A 35 -2.11 -11.70 14.75
C SER A 35 -2.78 -12.17 13.45
N GLU A 36 -3.90 -11.55 13.08
CA GLU A 36 -4.74 -11.98 11.97
C GLU A 36 -4.65 -11.05 10.74
N PHE A 37 -4.22 -9.80 10.94
CA PHE A 37 -4.16 -8.78 9.90
C PHE A 37 -3.14 -7.70 10.21
N VAL A 38 -2.81 -6.92 9.19
CA VAL A 38 -1.96 -5.74 9.27
C VAL A 38 -2.81 -4.54 8.88
N LEU A 39 -2.95 -3.59 9.79
CA LEU A 39 -3.75 -2.39 9.57
C LEU A 39 -2.83 -1.24 9.16
N LEU A 40 -2.85 -0.86 7.89
CA LEU A 40 -2.21 0.39 7.46
C LEU A 40 -3.05 1.57 7.95
N GLN A 41 -2.39 2.61 8.48
CA GLN A 41 -3.02 3.78 9.05
C GLN A 41 -2.61 5.04 8.29
N PHE A 42 -3.63 5.77 7.83
CA PHE A 42 -3.49 7.11 7.27
C PHE A 42 -4.23 8.09 8.18
N THR A 43 -3.53 9.14 8.62
CA THR A 43 -4.07 10.15 9.54
C THR A 43 -4.73 11.31 8.80
N SER A 44 -4.47 11.47 7.49
CA SER A 44 -5.08 12.48 6.64
C SER A 44 -5.23 12.02 5.20
N ILE A 45 -6.13 12.67 4.45
CA ILE A 45 -6.27 12.46 3.00
C ILE A 45 -4.95 12.72 2.26
N GLU A 46 -4.20 13.73 2.70
CA GLU A 46 -2.90 14.06 2.13
C GLU A 46 -1.90 12.93 2.30
N SER A 47 -1.81 12.34 3.51
CA SER A 47 -0.93 11.19 3.76
C SER A 47 -1.25 9.98 2.88
N TYR A 48 -2.54 9.72 2.66
CA TYR A 48 -3.03 8.68 1.76
C TYR A 48 -2.64 8.98 0.30
N LEU A 49 -2.93 10.18 -0.19
CA LEU A 49 -2.62 10.57 -1.57
C LEU A 49 -1.13 10.59 -1.85
N ASN A 50 -0.32 11.08 -0.90
CA ASN A 50 1.14 11.09 -1.01
C ASN A 50 1.69 9.66 -1.14
N TYR A 51 1.18 8.72 -0.33
CA TYR A 51 1.59 7.33 -0.43
C TYR A 51 1.17 6.68 -1.75
N VAL A 52 -0.06 6.89 -2.20
CA VAL A 52 -0.53 6.42 -3.52
C VAL A 52 0.34 6.99 -4.65
N ASN A 53 0.73 8.26 -4.57
CA ASN A 53 1.60 8.89 -5.56
C ASN A 53 3.02 8.31 -5.53
N ALA A 54 3.58 8.06 -4.35
CA ALA A 54 4.87 7.38 -4.21
C ALA A 54 4.85 5.99 -4.86
N LEU A 55 3.79 5.20 -4.64
CA LEU A 55 3.61 3.89 -5.28
C LEU A 55 3.56 4.00 -6.82
N LYS A 56 2.87 5.01 -7.35
CA LYS A 56 2.81 5.24 -8.81
C LYS A 56 4.17 5.65 -9.40
N LEU A 57 4.94 6.46 -8.68
CA LEU A 57 6.30 6.84 -9.09
C LEU A 57 7.22 5.62 -9.12
N ILE A 58 7.21 4.80 -8.06
CA ILE A 58 7.97 3.55 -8.03
C ILE A 58 7.57 2.64 -9.21
N LEU A 59 6.27 2.52 -9.49
CA LEU A 59 5.78 1.73 -10.63
C LEU A 59 6.27 2.29 -11.97
N PHE A 60 6.38 3.61 -12.09
CA PHE A 60 6.92 4.28 -13.28
C PHE A 60 8.42 4.00 -13.44
N ASP A 61 9.20 4.17 -12.38
CA ASP A 61 10.65 3.90 -12.39
C ASP A 61 10.94 2.44 -12.72
N MET A 62 10.15 1.50 -12.19
CA MET A 62 10.24 0.07 -12.52
C MET A 62 9.98 -0.23 -14.00
N LYS A 63 9.11 0.54 -14.67
CA LYS A 63 8.88 0.39 -16.12
C LYS A 63 10.05 0.92 -16.94
N LEU A 64 10.71 1.97 -16.47
CA LEU A 64 11.90 2.51 -17.11
C LEU A 64 13.12 1.59 -16.92
N ALA A 65 13.24 0.97 -15.74
CA ALA A 65 14.34 0.06 -15.40
C ALA A 65 14.24 -1.32 -16.09
N ASP A 66 13.03 -1.74 -16.48
CA ASP A 66 12.78 -2.98 -17.22
C ASP A 66 11.62 -2.82 -18.21
N PRO A 67 11.85 -2.14 -19.35
CA PRO A 67 10.82 -1.86 -20.35
C PRO A 67 10.30 -3.12 -21.04
N GLU A 68 11.19 -4.11 -21.25
CA GLU A 68 10.86 -5.40 -21.86
C GLU A 68 10.12 -6.32 -20.90
N ASN A 69 10.01 -5.94 -19.62
CA ASN A 69 9.33 -6.70 -18.59
C ASN A 69 9.89 -8.13 -18.48
N CYS A 70 11.21 -8.31 -18.51
CA CYS A 70 11.85 -9.63 -18.52
C CYS A 70 12.38 -10.06 -17.14
N LYS A 71 12.52 -9.12 -16.19
CA LYS A 71 13.06 -9.41 -14.85
C LYS A 71 11.94 -9.81 -13.90
N TYR A 72 12.00 -11.04 -13.39
CA TYR A 72 10.97 -11.62 -12.51
C TYR A 72 10.73 -10.77 -11.24
N GLU A 73 11.79 -10.27 -10.63
CA GLU A 73 11.72 -9.47 -9.41
C GLU A 73 10.97 -8.16 -9.66
N ILE A 74 11.22 -7.51 -10.80
CA ILE A 74 10.53 -6.27 -11.18
C ILE A 74 9.07 -6.57 -11.53
N GLN A 75 8.78 -7.69 -12.20
CA GLN A 75 7.40 -8.12 -12.44
C GLN A 75 6.63 -8.33 -11.12
N ARG A 76 7.24 -9.04 -10.16
CA ARG A 76 6.65 -9.30 -8.84
C ARG A 76 6.35 -7.99 -8.10
N SER A 77 7.31 -7.07 -8.03
CA SER A 77 7.10 -5.77 -7.39
C SER A 77 6.02 -4.95 -8.09
N LYS A 78 5.99 -4.92 -9.43
CA LYS A 78 4.93 -4.24 -10.19
C LYS A 78 3.55 -4.84 -9.90
N PHE A 79 3.45 -6.17 -9.80
CA PHE A 79 2.20 -6.84 -9.46
C PHE A 79 1.74 -6.49 -8.04
N PHE A 80 2.64 -6.57 -7.07
CA PHE A 80 2.36 -6.22 -5.68
C PHE A 80 1.88 -4.78 -5.53
N ILE A 81 2.59 -3.80 -6.12
CA ILE A 81 2.20 -2.39 -6.07
C ILE A 81 0.82 -2.16 -6.68
N LYS A 82 0.53 -2.76 -7.85
CA LYS A 82 -0.78 -2.63 -8.50
C LYS A 82 -1.90 -3.17 -7.62
N HIS A 83 -1.70 -4.36 -7.06
CA HIS A 83 -2.66 -4.99 -6.16
C HIS A 83 -2.89 -4.14 -4.89
N LEU A 84 -1.82 -3.60 -4.30
CA LEU A 84 -1.91 -2.71 -3.15
C LEU A 84 -2.73 -1.45 -3.47
N ILE A 85 -2.45 -0.78 -4.60
CA ILE A 85 -3.21 0.41 -5.03
C ILE A 85 -4.71 0.07 -5.22
N GLU A 86 -5.02 -1.10 -5.78
CA GLU A 86 -6.40 -1.54 -5.97
C GLU A 86 -7.12 -1.75 -4.64
N VAL A 87 -6.50 -2.47 -3.69
CA VAL A 87 -7.02 -2.63 -2.34
C VAL A 87 -7.26 -1.27 -1.69
N MET A 88 -6.28 -0.37 -1.77
CA MET A 88 -6.38 0.97 -1.19
C MET A 88 -7.53 1.79 -1.77
N ARG A 89 -7.72 1.75 -3.10
CA ARG A 89 -8.82 2.44 -3.78
C ARG A 89 -10.17 1.89 -3.35
N LYS A 90 -10.28 0.57 -3.21
CA LYS A 90 -11.51 -0.09 -2.76
C LYS A 90 -11.84 0.34 -1.33
N SER A 91 -10.89 0.26 -0.40
CA SER A 91 -11.11 0.69 0.99
C SER A 91 -11.50 2.17 1.09
N PHE A 92 -10.92 3.04 0.26
CA PHE A 92 -11.32 4.45 0.20
C PHE A 92 -12.76 4.60 -0.30
N ALA A 93 -13.13 3.94 -1.40
CA ALA A 93 -14.47 3.99 -1.96
C ALA A 93 -15.51 3.45 -0.96
N ASP A 94 -15.22 2.32 -0.32
CA ASP A 94 -16.09 1.69 0.67
C ASP A 94 -16.32 2.60 1.90
N LYS A 95 -15.36 3.46 2.26
CA LYS A 95 -15.49 4.40 3.38
C LYS A 95 -16.23 5.70 3.03
N TYR A 96 -16.05 6.23 1.82
CA TYR A 96 -16.48 7.60 1.47
C TYR A 96 -17.60 7.69 0.43
N ASN A 97 -17.96 6.58 -0.24
CA ASN A 97 -19.06 6.53 -1.21
C ASN A 97 -20.27 5.75 -0.69
N GLN A 98 -20.41 5.60 0.63
CA GLN A 98 -21.61 5.08 1.28
C GLN A 98 -22.68 6.15 1.41
#